data_AF-A0A6B9XJW8-F1
#
_entry.id   AF-A0A6B9XJW8-F1
#
_cell.length_a   1.000
_cell.length_b   1.000
_cell.length_c   1.000
_cell.angle_alpha   90.00
_cell.angle_beta   90.00
_cell.angle_gamma   90.00
#
_symmetry.space_group_name_H-M   'P 1'
#
loop_
_entity.id
_entity.type
_entity.pdbx_description
1 polymer ?
#
loop_
_entity_poly.entity_id
_entity_poly.type
_entity_poly.pdbx_seq_one_letter_code
_entity_poly.pdbx_strand_id
1 'polypeptide(L)'
;YTFASTLSHLRRTNTPIGRDGKLAKPRQLHNTHWGLVCPAETPEGQACGLVKNLSLMCYVSVGSPSEPLIEFMINRGMEVVEEYEPLRYPHATKIFVNGVWVGIHQDPKHLVNQVLDTRRKSYLQYEVSLIRDIRDQEFKIFSDAGRVM
;
A
#
# COMPACT_ATOMS: atom_id res chain seq x y z
N TYR A 1 -24.99 -10.87 -23.88
CA TYR A 1 -23.81 -11.06 -23.01
C TYR A 1 -22.80 -11.92 -23.74
N THR A 2 -21.52 -11.58 -23.65
CA THR A 2 -20.42 -12.28 -24.32
C THR A 2 -19.43 -12.84 -23.29
N PHE A 3 -18.56 -13.76 -23.70
CA PHE A 3 -17.47 -14.27 -22.85
C PHE A 3 -16.63 -13.14 -22.23
N ALA A 4 -16.27 -12.13 -23.05
CA ALA A 4 -15.54 -10.96 -22.60
C ALA A 4 -16.30 -10.15 -21.53
N SER A 5 -17.63 -10.04 -21.66
CA SER A 5 -18.43 -9.30 -20.67
C SER A 5 -18.43 -9.97 -19.28
N THR A 6 -18.34 -11.30 -19.22
CA THR A 6 -18.23 -12.03 -17.95
C THR A 6 -16.90 -11.75 -17.25
N LEU A 7 -15.79 -11.76 -18.00
CA LEU A 7 -14.46 -11.45 -17.46
C LEU A 7 -14.35 -10.01 -16.95
N SER A 8 -14.88 -9.04 -17.71
CA SER A 8 -14.96 -7.63 -17.28
C SER A 8 -15.76 -7.50 -15.99
N HIS A 9 -16.92 -8.17 -15.88
CA HIS A 9 -17.75 -8.09 -14.68
C HIS A 9 -17.05 -8.59 -13.41
N LEU A 10 -16.20 -9.62 -13.50
CA LEU A 10 -15.42 -10.13 -12.38
C LEU A 10 -14.33 -9.16 -11.89
N ARG A 11 -13.86 -8.25 -12.75
CA ARG A 11 -12.79 -7.28 -12.44
C ARG A 11 -13.33 -5.90 -12.07
N ARG A 12 -14.64 -5.77 -11.90
CA ARG A 12 -15.31 -4.50 -11.63
C ARG A 12 -15.17 -4.09 -10.17
N THR A 13 -14.79 -2.84 -9.93
CA THR A 13 -14.81 -2.20 -8.62
C THR A 13 -15.83 -1.07 -8.60
N ASN A 14 -16.48 -0.88 -7.46
CA ASN A 14 -17.52 0.13 -7.29
C ASN A 14 -17.16 1.05 -6.12
N THR A 15 -17.11 2.35 -6.39
CA THR A 15 -16.92 3.36 -5.35
C THR A 15 -18.24 3.54 -4.60
N PRO A 16 -18.30 3.40 -3.25
CA PRO A 16 -19.55 3.44 -2.48
C PRO A 16 -20.05 4.89 -2.29
N ILE A 17 -20.30 5.60 -3.40
CA ILE A 17 -20.81 6.96 -3.43
C ILE A 17 -22.18 6.96 -4.11
N GLY A 18 -23.14 7.68 -3.52
CA GLY A 18 -24.46 7.87 -4.11
C GLY A 18 -24.38 8.47 -5.52
N ARG A 19 -25.13 7.89 -6.45
CA ARG A 19 -25.09 8.29 -7.88
C ARG A 19 -25.71 9.66 -8.13
N ASP A 20 -26.42 10.20 -7.15
CA ASP A 20 -27.08 11.52 -7.20
C ASP A 20 -26.10 12.69 -6.99
N GLY A 21 -24.89 12.41 -6.51
CA GLY A 21 -23.85 13.40 -6.27
C GLY A 21 -23.08 13.80 -7.54
N LYS A 22 -23.06 15.11 -7.84
CA LYS A 22 -22.20 15.74 -8.86
C LYS A 22 -20.75 15.96 -8.39
N LEU A 23 -20.22 15.08 -7.54
CA LEU A 23 -18.83 15.18 -7.06
C LEU A 23 -17.88 14.81 -8.20
N ALA A 24 -17.18 15.81 -8.75
CA ALA A 24 -16.28 15.62 -9.89
C ALA A 24 -14.99 14.85 -9.52
N LYS A 25 -14.39 15.16 -8.37
CA LYS A 25 -13.08 14.62 -7.95
C LYS A 25 -12.99 13.08 -7.92
N PRO A 26 -13.92 12.32 -7.31
CA PRO A 26 -13.82 10.85 -7.29
C PRO A 26 -14.02 10.20 -8.66
N ARG A 27 -14.61 10.94 -9.62
CA ARG A 27 -14.90 10.46 -10.98
C ARG A 27 -13.76 10.71 -11.95
N GLN A 28 -12.95 11.74 -11.70
CA GLN A 28 -11.82 12.09 -12.56
C GLN A 28 -10.76 10.99 -12.53
N LEU A 29 -10.17 10.73 -13.70
CA LEU A 29 -8.99 9.89 -13.80
C LEU A 29 -7.84 10.60 -13.05
N HIS A 30 -7.25 9.93 -12.07
CA HIS A 30 -6.13 10.42 -11.29
C HIS A 30 -4.85 9.69 -11.70
N ASN A 31 -3.69 10.34 -11.58
CA ASN A 31 -2.41 9.77 -11.99
C ASN A 31 -2.07 8.46 -11.25
N THR A 32 -2.54 8.30 -10.02
CA THR A 32 -2.35 7.06 -9.23
C THR A 32 -3.11 5.86 -9.77
N HIS A 33 -4.01 6.04 -10.75
CA HIS A 33 -4.68 4.93 -11.43
C HIS A 33 -3.79 4.22 -12.44
N TRP A 34 -2.70 4.86 -12.88
CA TRP A 34 -1.84 4.32 -13.91
C TRP A 34 -1.28 2.95 -13.50
N GLY A 35 -1.43 1.96 -14.38
CA GLY A 35 -1.05 0.57 -14.13
C GLY A 35 -2.07 -0.27 -13.36
N LEU A 36 -2.97 0.35 -12.59
CA LEU A 36 -3.88 -0.36 -11.66
C LEU A 36 -5.29 -0.57 -12.22
N VAL A 37 -5.84 0.41 -12.93
CA VAL A 37 -7.20 0.36 -13.49
C VAL A 37 -7.22 0.72 -14.97
N CYS A 38 -8.20 0.21 -15.70
CA CYS A 38 -8.42 0.58 -17.09
C CYS A 38 -8.81 2.07 -17.18
N PRO A 39 -8.10 2.90 -17.97
CA PRO A 39 -8.37 4.34 -18.03
C PRO A 39 -9.66 4.69 -18.79
N ALA A 40 -10.16 3.77 -19.62
CA ALA A 40 -11.30 4.03 -20.51
C ALA A 40 -12.58 3.26 -20.12
N GLU A 41 -12.45 2.10 -19.48
CA GLU A 41 -13.59 1.21 -19.24
C GLU A 41 -14.38 1.63 -17.99
N THR A 42 -15.30 2.58 -18.20
CA THR A 42 -16.26 3.07 -17.22
C THR A 42 -17.62 3.30 -17.91
N PRO A 43 -18.76 3.05 -17.25
CA PRO A 43 -20.07 3.32 -17.84
C PRO A 43 -20.28 4.82 -18.08
N GLU A 44 -21.11 5.16 -19.06
CA GLU A 44 -21.54 6.53 -19.30
C GLU A 44 -22.51 7.03 -18.20
N GLY A 45 -22.69 8.35 -18.11
CA GLY A 45 -23.66 8.97 -17.22
C GLY A 45 -23.28 8.95 -15.73
N GLN A 46 -24.27 8.68 -14.87
CA GLN A 46 -24.15 8.87 -13.41
C GLN A 46 -23.14 7.93 -12.72
N ALA A 47 -22.72 6.85 -13.38
CA ALA A 47 -21.72 5.92 -12.85
C ALA A 47 -20.31 6.16 -13.42
N CYS A 48 -20.14 7.12 -14.34
CA CYS A 48 -18.86 7.44 -14.94
C CYS A 48 -17.83 7.81 -13.87
N GLY A 49 -16.69 7.12 -13.91
CA GLY A 49 -15.58 7.24 -12.97
C GLY A 49 -15.81 6.59 -11.60
N LEU A 50 -17.03 6.17 -11.26
CA LEU A 50 -17.33 5.48 -9.99
C LEU A 50 -17.17 3.97 -10.11
N VAL A 51 -17.52 3.44 -11.28
CA VAL A 51 -17.27 2.05 -11.64
C VAL A 51 -15.98 2.00 -12.46
N LYS A 52 -15.02 1.20 -11.99
CA LYS A 52 -13.71 1.01 -12.62
C LYS A 52 -13.47 -0.48 -12.84
N ASN A 53 -12.57 -0.82 -13.74
CA ASN A 53 -12.14 -2.19 -13.97
C ASN A 53 -10.64 -2.31 -13.71
N LEU A 54 -10.22 -3.38 -13.04
CA LEU A 54 -8.80 -3.64 -12.78
C LEU A 54 -8.05 -3.87 -14.10
N SER A 55 -6.85 -3.30 -14.23
CA SER A 55 -5.96 -3.53 -15.38
C SER A 55 -5.59 -5.00 -15.51
N LEU A 56 -5.11 -5.49 -16.67
CA LEU A 56 -4.81 -6.92 -16.86
C LEU A 56 -3.79 -7.48 -15.86
N MET A 57 -2.75 -6.69 -15.53
CA MET A 57 -1.67 -7.08 -14.64
C MET A 57 -1.94 -6.75 -13.17
N CYS A 58 -3.07 -6.09 -12.89
CA CYS A 58 -3.41 -5.71 -11.53
C CYS A 58 -3.59 -6.94 -10.63
N TYR A 59 -2.94 -6.87 -9.47
CA TYR A 59 -3.08 -7.81 -8.36
C TYR A 59 -3.70 -7.09 -7.14
N VAL A 60 -4.58 -7.78 -6.41
CA VAL A 60 -5.16 -7.29 -5.16
C VAL A 60 -4.54 -8.08 -4.01
N SER A 61 -3.93 -7.40 -3.05
CA SER A 61 -3.26 -8.05 -1.92
C SER A 61 -4.24 -8.87 -1.08
N VAL A 62 -3.80 -10.04 -0.66
CA VAL A 62 -4.57 -10.96 0.21
C VAL A 62 -4.24 -10.76 1.68
N GLY A 63 -3.12 -10.11 1.97
CA GLY A 63 -2.65 -9.81 3.30
C GLY A 63 -1.69 -10.86 3.83
N SER A 64 -0.79 -10.43 4.70
CA SER A 64 0.17 -11.28 5.39
C SER A 64 0.43 -10.82 6.83
N PRO A 65 0.71 -11.76 7.76
CA PRO A 65 1.06 -11.43 9.14
C PRO A 65 2.27 -10.50 9.20
N SER A 66 2.19 -9.47 10.04
CA SER A 66 3.25 -8.46 10.19
C SER A 66 4.19 -8.72 11.35
N GLU A 67 3.78 -9.54 12.32
CA GLU A 67 4.51 -9.82 13.56
C GLU A 67 5.93 -10.36 13.30
N PRO A 68 6.15 -11.33 12.39
CA PRO A 68 7.51 -11.83 12.13
C PRO A 68 8.45 -10.76 11.56
N LEU A 69 7.89 -9.78 10.83
CA LEU A 69 8.66 -8.67 10.28
C LEU A 69 9.06 -7.67 11.36
N ILE A 70 8.18 -7.43 12.34
CA ILE A 70 8.50 -6.57 13.50
C ILE A 70 9.64 -7.20 14.30
N GLU A 71 9.54 -8.49 14.64
CA GLU A 71 10.61 -9.22 15.34
C GLU A 71 11.93 -9.19 14.55
N PHE A 72 11.87 -9.38 13.23
CA PHE A 72 13.04 -9.26 12.37
C PHE A 72 13.68 -7.87 12.47
N MET A 73 12.90 -6.79 12.46
CA MET A 73 13.43 -5.43 12.56
C MET A 73 14.05 -5.15 13.94
N ILE A 74 13.43 -5.64 15.02
CA ILE A 74 13.99 -5.53 16.39
C ILE A 74 15.37 -6.20 16.43
N ASN A 75 15.49 -7.42 15.91
CA ASN A 75 16.75 -8.16 15.82
C ASN A 75 17.81 -7.48 14.93
N ARG A 76 17.43 -6.48 14.13
CA ARG A 76 18.33 -5.67 13.30
C ARG A 76 18.62 -4.28 13.85
N GLY A 77 18.24 -4.01 15.10
CA GLY A 77 18.54 -2.77 15.79
C GLY A 77 17.44 -1.72 15.73
N MET A 78 16.20 -2.12 15.41
CA MET A 78 15.03 -1.26 15.67
C MET A 78 14.78 -1.22 17.18
N GLU A 79 14.75 -0.02 17.75
CA GLU A 79 14.31 0.22 19.12
C GLU A 79 12.78 0.35 19.13
N VAL A 80 12.11 -0.35 20.04
CA VAL A 80 10.64 -0.29 20.15
C VAL A 80 10.19 1.09 20.65
N VAL A 81 8.98 1.50 20.27
CA VAL A 81 8.49 2.86 20.55
C VAL A 81 8.42 3.16 22.05
N GLU A 82 8.18 2.15 22.89
CA GLU A 82 8.12 2.26 24.35
C GLU A 82 9.47 2.59 24.98
N GLU A 83 10.57 2.20 24.33
CA GLU A 83 11.95 2.43 24.80
C GLU A 83 12.58 3.70 24.19
N TYR A 84 11.86 4.37 23.28
CA TYR A 84 12.39 5.50 22.54
C TYR A 84 12.49 6.76 23.41
N GLU A 85 13.70 7.32 23.49
CA GLU A 85 13.99 8.61 24.13
C GLU A 85 14.23 9.70 23.07
N PRO A 86 13.27 10.64 22.84
CA PRO A 86 13.37 11.63 21.77
C PRO A 86 14.58 12.57 21.87
N LEU A 87 15.02 12.88 23.10
CA LEU A 87 16.17 13.75 23.34
C LEU A 87 17.49 13.07 22.96
N ARG A 88 17.55 11.74 23.03
CA ARG A 88 18.75 10.96 22.73
C ARG A 88 18.94 10.79 21.22
N TYR A 89 17.85 10.58 20.48
CA TYR A 89 17.89 10.36 19.04
C TYR A 89 16.89 11.23 18.25
N PRO A 90 17.10 12.56 18.20
CA PRO A 90 16.14 13.50 17.61
C PRO A 90 15.94 13.36 16.09
N HIS A 91 16.80 12.60 15.41
CA HIS A 91 16.75 12.37 13.96
C HIS A 91 16.56 10.90 13.60
N ALA A 92 16.15 10.06 14.56
CA ALA A 92 15.84 8.68 14.27
C ALA A 92 14.63 8.59 13.33
N THR A 93 14.67 7.62 12.41
CA THR A 93 13.55 7.38 11.50
C THR A 93 12.50 6.53 12.19
N LYS A 94 11.25 7.01 12.17
CA LYS A 94 10.08 6.30 12.70
C LYS A 94 9.72 5.14 11.78
N ILE A 95 9.36 4.00 12.35
CA ILE A 95 8.97 2.81 11.61
C ILE A 95 7.49 2.54 11.85
N PHE A 96 6.72 2.50 10.78
CA PHE A 96 5.29 2.25 10.79
C PHE A 96 4.98 0.93 10.10
N VAL A 97 4.14 0.12 10.73
CA VAL A 97 3.62 -1.13 10.16
C VAL A 97 2.10 -1.06 10.18
N ASN A 98 1.47 -1.10 9.01
CA ASN A 98 0.01 -0.95 8.85
C ASN A 98 -0.55 0.30 9.57
N GLY A 99 0.23 1.40 9.57
CA GLY A 99 -0.14 2.66 10.22
C GLY A 99 0.19 2.74 11.72
N VAL A 100 0.60 1.65 12.35
CA VAL A 100 1.01 1.63 13.77
C VAL A 100 2.49 1.99 13.87
N TRP A 101 2.83 2.96 14.72
CA TRP A 101 4.22 3.29 15.02
C TRP A 101 4.80 2.22 15.95
N VAL A 102 5.70 1.38 15.43
CA VAL A 102 6.24 0.23 16.17
C VAL A 102 7.63 0.48 16.77
N GLY A 103 8.35 1.48 16.27
CA GLY A 103 9.71 1.76 16.73
C GLY A 103 10.44 2.80 15.92
N ILE A 104 11.74 2.92 16.19
CA ILE A 104 12.65 3.85 15.52
C ILE A 104 13.95 3.15 15.14
N HIS A 105 14.67 3.72 14.18
CA HIS A 105 16.00 3.24 13.80
C HIS A 105 16.91 4.40 13.41
N GLN A 106 18.17 4.35 13.86
CA GLN A 106 19.15 5.42 13.63
C GLN A 106 19.83 5.32 12.25
N ASP A 107 20.04 4.10 11.73
CA ASP A 107 20.48 3.87 10.35
C ASP A 107 19.36 3.25 9.47
N PRO A 108 18.34 4.05 9.09
CA PRO A 108 17.22 3.56 8.29
C PRO A 108 17.64 3.05 6.91
N LYS A 109 18.75 3.54 6.34
CA LYS A 109 19.21 3.11 5.01
C LYS A 109 19.61 1.63 5.06
N HIS A 110 20.33 1.24 6.10
CA HIS A 110 20.73 -0.15 6.30
C HIS A 110 19.52 -1.05 6.55
N LEU A 111 18.62 -0.68 7.47
CA LEU A 111 17.43 -1.48 7.78
C LEU A 111 16.53 -1.67 6.54
N VAL A 112 16.26 -0.60 5.79
CA VAL A 112 15.44 -0.66 4.57
C VAL A 112 16.02 -1.61 3.54
N ASN A 113 17.35 -1.60 3.35
CA ASN A 113 18.00 -2.52 2.42
C ASN A 113 17.87 -3.98 2.86
N GLN A 114 17.98 -4.26 4.16
CA GLN A 114 17.79 -5.61 4.70
C GLN A 114 16.36 -6.11 4.51
N VAL A 115 15.35 -5.28 4.79
CA VAL A 115 13.93 -5.63 4.60
C VAL A 115 13.59 -5.77 3.10
N LEU A 116 14.19 -4.95 2.23
CA LEU A 116 14.03 -5.11 0.78
C LEU A 116 14.64 -6.42 0.27
N ASP A 117 15.78 -6.83 0.81
CA ASP A 117 16.46 -8.07 0.43
C ASP A 117 15.63 -9.31 0.84
N THR A 118 15.00 -9.30 2.02
CA THR A 118 14.11 -10.39 2.43
C THR A 118 12.90 -10.54 1.50
N ARG A 119 12.34 -9.41 1.01
CA ARG A 119 11.26 -9.44 0.00
C ARG A 119 11.74 -9.97 -1.36
N ARG A 120 12.92 -9.56 -1.82
CA ARG A 120 13.48 -10.01 -3.12
C ARG A 120 13.88 -11.48 -3.12
N LYS A 121 14.22 -12.03 -1.95
CA LYS A 121 14.51 -13.45 -1.73
C LYS A 121 13.27 -14.28 -1.35
N SER A 122 12.09 -13.67 -1.38
CA SER A 122 10.81 -14.32 -1.05
C SER A 122 10.67 -14.84 0.38
N TYR A 123 11.49 -14.35 1.32
CA TYR A 123 11.27 -14.59 2.76
C TYR A 123 10.12 -13.72 3.29
N LEU A 124 10.02 -12.49 2.80
CA LEU A 124 8.87 -11.62 3.00
C LEU A 124 7.96 -11.73 1.78
N GLN A 125 6.64 -11.77 2.01
CA GLN A 125 5.66 -11.83 0.92
C GLN A 125 5.86 -10.67 -0.07
N TYR A 126 5.84 -10.98 -1.36
CA TYR A 126 6.11 -10.01 -2.44
C TYR A 126 5.12 -8.85 -2.40
N GLU A 127 3.91 -9.10 -1.90
CA GLU A 127 2.86 -8.11 -1.76
C GLU A 127 3.11 -7.11 -0.63
N VAL A 128 4.12 -7.24 0.22
CA VAL A 128 4.38 -6.24 1.26
C VAL A 128 4.97 -4.97 0.64
N SER A 129 4.29 -3.83 0.85
CA SER A 129 4.76 -2.52 0.40
C SER A 129 5.78 -1.96 1.38
N LEU A 130 6.87 -1.42 0.85
CA LEU A 130 7.98 -0.85 1.62
C LEU A 130 8.26 0.56 1.09
N ILE A 131 8.04 1.58 1.93
CA ILE A 131 8.14 3.00 1.54
C ILE A 131 9.05 3.72 2.52
N ARG A 132 10.17 4.25 2.03
CA ARG A 132 11.06 5.10 2.82
C ARG A 132 10.82 6.57 2.48
N ASP A 133 10.17 7.29 3.38
CA ASP A 133 10.03 8.75 3.30
C ASP A 133 11.22 9.42 4.00
N ILE A 134 12.11 9.99 3.20
CA ILE A 134 13.33 10.64 3.69
C ILE A 134 13.02 11.99 4.33
N ARG A 135 11.99 12.69 3.84
CA ARG A 135 11.65 14.05 4.29
C ARG A 135 11.01 14.00 5.67
N ASP A 136 10.05 13.10 5.84
CA ASP A 136 9.31 12.96 7.10
C ASP A 136 10.02 12.05 8.12
N GLN A 137 11.16 11.47 7.70
CA GLN A 137 11.94 10.49 8.48
C GLN A 137 11.07 9.30 8.89
N GLU A 138 10.42 8.67 7.91
CA GLU A 138 9.50 7.55 8.14
C GLU A 138 9.83 6.36 7.23
N PHE A 139 9.78 5.16 7.78
CA PHE A 139 9.76 3.92 7.02
C PHE A 139 8.40 3.25 7.23
N LYS A 140 7.58 3.23 6.18
CA LYS A 140 6.20 2.73 6.20
C LYS A 140 6.13 1.38 5.50
N ILE A 141 5.55 0.42 6.20
CA ILE A 141 5.38 -0.95 5.76
C ILE A 141 3.89 -1.28 5.77
N PHE A 142 3.40 -1.86 4.68
CA PHE A 142 2.00 -2.28 4.56
C PHE A 142 1.94 -3.75 4.13
N SER A 143 1.34 -4.58 4.98
CA SER A 143 1.10 -6.01 4.76
C SER A 143 -0.39 -6.36 4.75
N ASP A 144 -1.27 -5.36 4.84
CA ASP A 144 -2.71 -5.49 4.80
C ASP A 144 -3.25 -5.94 3.42
N ALA A 145 -4.46 -6.51 3.46
CA ALA A 145 -5.22 -6.94 2.29
C ALA A 145 -5.92 -5.76 1.60
N GLY A 146 -6.22 -5.88 0.31
CA GLY A 146 -6.99 -4.89 -0.45
C GLY A 146 -6.16 -3.79 -1.13
N ARG A 147 -4.82 -3.84 -1.03
CA ARG A 147 -3.93 -2.96 -1.80
C ARG A 147 -3.90 -3.41 -3.26
N VAL A 148 -3.88 -2.44 -4.17
CA VAL A 148 -3.87 -2.67 -5.62
C VAL A 148 -2.45 -2.47 -6.12
N MET A 149 -1.88 -3.47 -6.79
CA MET A 149 -0.50 -3.51 -7.28
C MET A 149 -0.42 -3.82 -8.77
#